data_AF-A0A9D4KGV0-F1
#
_entry.id   AF-A0A9D4KGV0-F1
#
_cell.length_a   1.000
_cell.length_b   1.000
_cell.length_c   1.000
_cell.angle_alpha   90.00
_cell.angle_beta   90.00
_cell.angle_gamma   90.00
#
_symmetry.space_group_name_H-M   'P 1'
#
loop_
_entity.id
_entity.type
_entity.pdbx_description
1 polymer ?
#
loop_
_entity_poly.entity_id
_entity_poly.type
_entity_poly.pdbx_seq_one_letter_code
_entity_poly.pdbx_strand_id
1 'polypeptide(L)'
;MDAVECVPVHIFDVDTVACIPVHIFDVDTVACIPVHIFDVDTVACIPVRIFDVDTVACIPVHIFDVDTVASIPVHIFDVDTVACIPVHIFDVDAVACIPVHIFDVDTVACIPVNIFDVDAVACIPVHIFDVETVACIPVHIFDVVIYSALRVW
;
A
#
# COMPACT_ATOMS: atom_id res chain seq x y z
N MET A 1 39.45 23.67 2.11
CA MET A 1 38.76 23.46 0.82
C MET A 1 37.32 23.24 1.21
N ASP A 2 36.51 24.27 1.02
CA ASP A 2 35.14 24.33 1.51
C ASP A 2 34.33 23.29 0.74
N ALA A 3 33.95 22.21 1.42
CA ALA A 3 32.96 21.28 0.90
C ALA A 3 31.65 22.08 0.81
N VAL A 4 31.34 22.56 -0.38
CA VAL A 4 29.98 22.93 -0.68
C VAL A 4 29.21 21.61 -0.73
N GLU A 5 28.71 21.15 0.42
CA GLU A 5 27.65 20.14 0.51
C GLU A 5 26.38 20.75 -0.09
N CYS A 6 26.37 20.94 -1.41
CA CYS A 6 25.15 21.26 -2.14
C CYS A 6 24.29 20.00 -2.12
N VAL A 7 23.39 19.92 -1.14
CA VAL A 7 22.25 19.02 -1.20
C VAL A 7 21.28 19.60 -2.23
N PRO A 8 21.10 18.96 -3.40
CA PRO A 8 20.18 19.47 -4.41
C PRO A 8 18.75 19.45 -3.87
N VAL A 9 18.01 20.55 -4.05
CA VAL A 9 16.60 20.60 -3.62
C VAL A 9 15.73 19.71 -4.51
N HIS A 10 16.07 19.61 -5.79
CA HIS A 10 15.38 18.79 -6.79
C HIS A 10 16.39 17.99 -7.61
N ILE A 11 16.05 16.74 -7.91
CA ILE A 11 16.76 15.86 -8.83
C ILE A 11 15.76 15.33 -9.86
N PHE A 12 16.18 15.27 -11.13
CA PHE A 12 15.37 14.82 -12.27
C PHE A 12 16.19 13.85 -13.11
N ASP A 13 15.54 12.82 -13.64
CA ASP A 13 16.05 11.95 -14.71
C ASP A 13 17.45 11.38 -14.41
N VAL A 14 17.58 10.57 -13.35
CA VAL A 14 18.86 9.93 -13.01
C VAL A 14 18.68 8.47 -12.64
N ASP A 15 19.63 7.64 -13.06
CA ASP A 15 19.58 6.20 -12.76
C ASP A 15 19.74 5.90 -11.26
N THR A 16 20.49 6.73 -10.52
CA THR A 16 20.77 6.46 -9.10
C THR A 16 21.02 7.72 -8.28
N VAL A 17 20.37 7.82 -7.12
CA VAL A 17 20.59 8.91 -6.15
C VAL A 17 21.18 8.39 -4.84
N ALA A 18 22.31 8.98 -4.43
CA ALA A 18 22.99 8.69 -3.16
C ALA A 18 23.15 9.92 -2.23
N CYS A 19 22.66 11.10 -2.64
CA CYS A 19 22.59 12.31 -1.80
C CYS A 19 21.16 12.49 -1.24
N ILE A 20 20.90 13.44 -0.34
CA ILE A 20 19.59 13.57 0.36
C ILE A 20 18.77 14.75 -0.21
N PRO A 21 18.18 14.67 -1.42
CA PRO A 21 17.39 15.78 -1.94
C PRO A 21 16.05 15.96 -1.24
N VAL A 22 15.41 17.11 -1.43
CA VAL A 22 14.03 17.31 -0.95
C VAL A 22 13.04 16.58 -1.86
N HIS A 23 13.23 16.69 -3.19
CA HIS A 23 12.35 16.09 -4.20
C HIS A 23 13.16 15.30 -5.24
N ILE A 24 12.66 14.12 -5.59
CA ILE A 24 13.18 13.26 -6.67
C ILE A 24 12.07 13.01 -7.69
N PHE A 25 12.40 13.20 -8.97
CA PHE A 25 11.54 12.91 -10.11
C PHE A 25 12.25 11.92 -11.02
N ASP A 26 11.54 10.87 -11.41
CA ASP A 26 11.91 9.89 -12.45
C ASP A 26 13.31 9.30 -12.23
N VAL A 27 13.40 8.31 -11.32
CA VAL A 27 14.67 7.68 -10.93
C VAL A 27 14.53 6.18 -10.75
N ASP A 28 15.37 5.38 -11.41
CA ASP A 28 15.31 3.92 -11.30
C ASP A 28 15.57 3.42 -9.86
N THR A 29 16.53 4.01 -9.15
CA THR A 29 16.91 3.53 -7.81
C THR A 29 17.27 4.65 -6.83
N VAL A 30 16.62 4.63 -5.66
CA VAL A 30 16.89 5.56 -4.55
C VAL A 30 17.40 4.81 -3.32
N ALA A 31 18.62 5.17 -2.88
CA ALA A 31 19.26 4.60 -1.69
C ALA A 31 19.47 5.63 -0.55
N CYS A 32 18.85 6.81 -0.66
CA CYS A 32 18.95 7.94 0.26
C CYS A 32 17.58 8.33 0.85
N ILE A 33 17.48 9.28 1.78
CA ILE A 33 16.20 9.59 2.46
C ILE A 33 15.57 10.90 1.95
N PRO A 34 14.93 10.95 0.76
CA PRO A 34 14.28 12.16 0.29
C PRO A 34 12.96 12.42 1.03
N VAL A 35 12.45 13.65 0.96
CA VAL A 35 11.12 13.97 1.52
C VAL A 35 10.02 13.48 0.58
N HIS A 36 10.19 13.69 -0.73
CA HIS A 36 9.22 13.36 -1.77
C HIS A 36 9.90 12.63 -2.93
N ILE A 37 9.29 11.52 -3.38
CA ILE A 37 9.64 10.83 -4.62
C ILE A 37 8.40 10.76 -5.50
N PHE A 38 8.50 11.19 -6.75
CA PHE A 38 7.38 11.24 -7.68
C PHE A 38 7.22 9.97 -8.51
N ASP A 39 8.32 9.38 -8.96
CA ASP A 39 8.35 8.14 -9.74
C ASP A 39 9.69 7.44 -9.46
N VAL A 40 9.64 6.15 -9.16
CA VAL A 40 10.83 5.33 -8.86
C VAL A 40 10.55 3.84 -9.00
N ASP A 41 11.34 3.11 -9.76
CA ASP A 41 11.16 1.65 -9.85
C ASP A 41 11.44 0.97 -8.50
N THR A 42 12.53 1.35 -7.83
CA THR A 42 12.97 0.68 -6.58
C THR A 42 13.43 1.65 -5.49
N VAL A 43 12.82 1.52 -4.31
CA VAL A 43 13.20 2.27 -3.10
C VAL A 43 13.76 1.33 -2.05
N ALA A 44 14.95 1.64 -1.54
CA ALA A 44 15.63 0.88 -0.49
C ALA A 44 15.85 1.72 0.80
N CYS A 45 15.08 2.78 0.98
CA CYS A 45 15.26 3.84 1.99
C CYS A 45 13.92 4.35 2.55
N ILE A 46 13.91 5.27 3.52
CA ILE A 46 12.67 5.69 4.22
C ILE A 46 12.23 7.10 3.77
N PRO A 47 11.57 7.28 2.61
CA PRO A 47 11.02 8.58 2.24
C PRO A 47 9.75 8.90 3.04
N VAL A 48 9.40 10.19 3.13
CA VAL A 48 8.15 10.59 3.78
C VAL A 48 6.95 10.30 2.86
N ARG A 49 7.07 10.61 1.56
CA ARG A 49 6.01 10.36 0.56
C ARG A 49 6.59 9.80 -0.73
N ILE A 50 5.92 8.79 -1.28
CA ILE A 50 6.17 8.25 -2.62
C ILE A 50 4.86 8.34 -3.41
N PHE A 51 4.89 8.92 -4.60
CA PHE A 51 3.71 9.04 -5.45
C PHE A 51 3.49 7.78 -6.30
N ASP A 52 4.53 7.29 -6.96
CA ASP A 52 4.51 6.08 -7.77
C ASP A 52 5.77 5.26 -7.51
N VAL A 53 5.63 3.94 -7.40
CA VAL A 53 6.74 3.01 -7.20
C VAL A 53 6.37 1.56 -7.50
N ASP A 54 7.14 0.88 -8.35
CA ASP A 54 6.89 -0.55 -8.61
C ASP A 54 7.15 -1.41 -7.36
N THR A 55 8.27 -1.18 -6.68
CA THR A 55 8.71 -2.02 -5.55
C THR A 55 9.28 -1.24 -4.38
N VAL A 56 8.69 -1.47 -3.20
CA VAL A 56 9.17 -0.88 -1.92
C VAL A 56 9.68 -1.97 -0.97
N ALA A 57 10.96 -1.87 -0.61
CA ALA A 57 11.63 -2.77 0.36
C ALA A 57 11.83 -2.14 1.76
N CYS A 58 11.23 -0.99 2.02
CA CYS A 58 11.54 -0.07 3.13
C CYS A 58 10.28 0.62 3.67
N ILE A 59 10.35 1.39 4.76
CA ILE A 59 9.16 1.84 5.52
C ILE A 59 8.82 3.32 5.22
N PRO A 60 8.12 3.67 4.12
CA PRO A 60 7.66 5.03 3.91
C PRO A 60 6.43 5.36 4.77
N VAL A 61 6.18 6.65 5.00
CA VAL A 61 4.97 7.08 5.74
C VAL A 61 3.74 7.00 4.85
N HIS A 62 3.84 7.50 3.61
CA HIS A 62 2.75 7.48 2.63
C HIS A 62 3.24 6.98 1.28
N ILE A 63 2.48 6.06 0.67
CA ILE A 63 2.61 5.63 -0.72
C ILE A 63 1.27 5.90 -1.41
N PHE A 64 1.28 6.58 -2.55
CA PHE A 64 0.05 6.85 -3.29
C PHE A 64 -0.30 5.71 -4.25
N ASP A 65 0.67 5.23 -5.01
CA ASP A 65 0.52 4.10 -5.95
C ASP A 65 1.72 3.16 -5.80
N VAL A 66 1.47 1.85 -5.84
CA VAL A 66 2.51 0.82 -5.79
C VAL A 66 2.01 -0.54 -6.25
N ASP A 67 2.72 -1.17 -7.19
CA ASP A 67 2.37 -2.53 -7.61
C ASP A 67 2.58 -3.55 -6.47
N THR A 68 3.74 -3.50 -5.82
CA THR A 68 4.15 -4.50 -4.84
C THR A 68 4.83 -3.91 -3.61
N VAL A 69 4.25 -4.17 -2.42
CA VAL A 69 4.85 -3.77 -1.14
C VAL A 69 5.33 -4.99 -0.36
N ALA A 70 6.62 -5.01 -0.01
CA ALA A 70 7.24 -6.02 0.86
C ALA A 70 7.58 -5.49 2.27
N SER A 71 7.20 -4.26 2.59
CA SER A 71 7.60 -3.51 3.79
C SER A 71 6.42 -2.92 4.58
N ILE A 72 6.64 -2.19 5.67
CA ILE A 72 5.56 -1.77 6.60
C ILE A 72 5.25 -0.27 6.44
N PRO A 73 4.55 0.20 5.39
CA PRO A 73 4.17 1.61 5.30
C PRO A 73 3.02 1.95 6.26
N VAL A 74 2.89 3.23 6.63
CA VAL A 74 1.77 3.66 7.49
C VAL A 74 0.49 3.79 6.68
N HIS A 75 0.55 4.42 5.51
CA HIS A 75 -0.58 4.62 4.61
C HIS A 75 -0.23 4.22 3.18
N ILE A 76 -1.09 3.42 2.55
CA ILE A 76 -1.07 3.12 1.11
C ILE A 76 -2.42 3.56 0.53
N PHE A 77 -2.42 4.34 -0.55
CA PHE A 77 -3.66 4.76 -1.20
C PHE A 77 -4.15 3.76 -2.23
N ASP A 78 -3.28 3.30 -3.12
CA ASP A 78 -3.56 2.30 -4.13
C ASP A 78 -2.44 1.26 -4.15
N VAL A 79 -2.78 -0.02 -4.32
CA VAL A 79 -1.82 -1.12 -4.41
C VAL A 79 -2.43 -2.38 -4.99
N ASP A 80 -1.79 -2.97 -5.99
CA ASP A 80 -2.25 -4.26 -6.54
C ASP A 80 -2.06 -5.38 -5.50
N THR A 81 -0.86 -5.47 -4.91
CA THR A 81 -0.51 -6.59 -4.03
C THR A 81 0.27 -6.18 -2.77
N VAL A 82 -0.25 -6.61 -1.61
CA VAL A 82 0.39 -6.37 -0.31
C VAL A 82 0.78 -7.70 0.36
N ALA A 83 2.08 -7.86 0.64
CA ALA A 83 2.63 -9.03 1.34
C ALA A 83 3.07 -8.73 2.79
N CYS A 84 2.75 -7.55 3.31
CA CYS A 84 3.32 -6.95 4.53
C CYS A 84 2.26 -6.25 5.39
N ILE A 85 2.60 -5.63 6.52
CA ILE A 85 1.60 -5.16 7.52
C ILE A 85 1.45 -3.62 7.48
N PRO A 86 0.71 -3.02 6.53
CA PRO A 86 0.44 -1.60 6.58
C PRO A 86 -0.61 -1.28 7.66
N VAL A 87 -0.60 -0.03 8.16
CA VAL A 87 -1.62 0.41 9.13
C VAL A 87 -2.94 0.71 8.43
N HIS A 88 -2.89 1.44 7.31
CA HIS A 88 -4.04 1.83 6.52
C HIS A 88 -3.81 1.56 5.03
N ILE A 89 -4.76 0.90 4.38
CA ILE A 89 -4.86 0.74 2.93
C ILE A 89 -6.20 1.33 2.47
N PHE A 90 -6.18 2.23 1.47
CA PHE A 90 -7.42 2.79 0.94
C PHE A 90 -8.04 1.94 -0.16
N ASP A 91 -7.25 1.49 -1.13
CA ASP A 91 -7.67 0.61 -2.22
C ASP A 91 -6.63 -0.50 -2.41
N VAL A 92 -7.07 -1.72 -2.70
CA VAL A 92 -6.21 -2.87 -2.96
C VAL A 92 -6.93 -4.02 -3.64
N ASP A 93 -6.35 -4.57 -4.71
CA ASP A 93 -6.92 -5.74 -5.39
C ASP A 93 -6.81 -7.01 -4.52
N ALA A 94 -5.62 -7.26 -3.95
CA ALA A 94 -5.34 -8.49 -3.22
C ALA A 94 -4.47 -8.30 -1.97
N VAL A 95 -4.99 -8.77 -0.84
CA VAL A 95 -4.30 -8.73 0.46
C VAL A 95 -3.97 -10.13 0.98
N ALA A 96 -2.67 -10.41 1.12
CA ALA A 96 -2.13 -11.66 1.68
C ALA A 96 -1.49 -11.47 3.08
N CYS A 97 -1.87 -10.42 3.80
CA CYS A 97 -1.26 -9.99 5.05
C CYS A 97 -2.27 -9.39 6.06
N ILE A 98 -1.79 -8.84 7.19
CA ILE A 98 -2.62 -8.41 8.33
C ILE A 98 -2.60 -6.87 8.46
N PRO A 99 -3.32 -6.12 7.61
CA PRO A 99 -3.46 -4.67 7.81
C PRO A 99 -4.43 -4.36 8.96
N VAL A 100 -4.28 -3.18 9.57
CA VAL A 100 -5.18 -2.75 10.65
C VAL A 100 -6.52 -2.24 10.09
N HIS A 101 -6.46 -1.47 9.00
CA HIS A 101 -7.64 -0.93 8.33
C HIS A 101 -7.50 -1.06 6.80
N ILE A 102 -8.54 -1.58 6.16
CA ILE A 102 -8.72 -1.58 4.70
C ILE A 102 -10.02 -0.85 4.39
N PHE A 103 -10.01 0.12 3.49
CA PHE A 103 -11.22 0.85 3.08
C PHE A 103 -11.96 0.15 1.93
N ASP A 104 -11.25 -0.22 0.87
CA ASP A 104 -11.78 -0.97 -0.27
C ASP A 104 -10.84 -2.14 -0.60
N VAL A 105 -11.39 -3.28 -0.99
CA VAL A 105 -10.62 -4.45 -1.42
C VAL A 105 -11.46 -5.46 -2.19
N ASP A 106 -10.97 -5.91 -3.35
CA ASP A 106 -11.64 -6.96 -4.11
C ASP A 106 -11.55 -8.32 -3.38
N THR A 107 -10.33 -8.70 -2.97
CA THR A 107 -10.09 -10.02 -2.39
C THR A 107 -9.21 -10.02 -1.14
N VAL A 108 -9.73 -10.61 -0.05
CA VAL A 108 -8.96 -10.78 1.19
C VAL A 108 -8.79 -12.25 1.55
N ALA A 109 -7.53 -12.67 1.66
CA ALA A 109 -7.15 -14.02 2.08
C ALA A 109 -6.55 -14.07 3.51
N CYS A 110 -6.52 -12.96 4.24
CA CYS A 110 -5.83 -12.81 5.55
C CYS A 110 -6.66 -12.12 6.64
N ILE A 111 -6.11 -11.86 7.83
CA ILE A 111 -6.90 -11.43 9.00
C ILE A 111 -6.73 -9.91 9.26
N PRO A 112 -7.44 -9.02 8.55
CA PRO A 112 -7.43 -7.60 8.91
C PRO A 112 -8.31 -7.33 10.14
N VAL A 113 -8.02 -6.23 10.84
CA VAL A 113 -8.84 -5.83 12.01
C VAL A 113 -10.16 -5.21 11.55
N ASN A 114 -10.12 -4.24 10.62
CA ASN A 114 -11.33 -3.63 10.07
C ASN A 114 -11.28 -3.59 8.54
N ILE A 115 -12.37 -3.98 7.88
CA ILE A 115 -12.62 -3.83 6.44
C ILE A 115 -13.89 -3.01 6.27
N PHE A 116 -13.86 -1.93 5.47
CA PHE A 116 -15.04 -1.11 5.22
C PHE A 116 -15.88 -1.61 4.05
N ASP A 117 -15.27 -1.89 2.89
CA ASP A 117 -15.91 -2.49 1.72
C ASP A 117 -15.08 -3.67 1.22
N VAL A 118 -15.75 -4.74 0.74
CA VAL A 118 -15.08 -5.90 0.16
C VAL A 118 -16.01 -6.78 -0.69
N ASP A 119 -15.56 -7.16 -1.88
CA ASP A 119 -16.32 -8.06 -2.75
C ASP A 119 -16.28 -9.52 -2.23
N ALA A 120 -15.08 -10.02 -1.91
CA ALA A 120 -14.89 -11.40 -1.49
C ALA A 120 -13.93 -11.59 -0.31
N VAL A 121 -14.43 -12.24 0.74
CA VAL A 121 -13.65 -12.57 1.95
C VAL A 121 -13.55 -14.09 2.14
N ALA A 122 -12.32 -14.60 2.23
CA ALA A 122 -12.02 -16.01 2.49
C ALA A 122 -11.28 -16.25 3.84
N CYS A 123 -11.41 -15.33 4.79
CA CYS A 123 -10.58 -15.23 5.99
C CYS A 123 -11.36 -14.73 7.24
N ILE A 124 -10.71 -14.53 8.39
CA ILE A 124 -11.40 -14.17 9.65
C ILE A 124 -11.09 -12.71 10.02
N PRO A 125 -11.74 -11.69 9.43
CA PRO A 125 -11.58 -10.32 9.90
C PRO A 125 -12.35 -10.10 11.22
N VAL A 126 -11.91 -9.11 12.00
CA VAL A 126 -12.61 -8.77 13.26
C VAL A 126 -13.91 -8.04 12.94
N HIS A 127 -13.85 -6.96 12.16
CA HIS A 127 -15.03 -6.20 11.72
C HIS A 127 -15.07 -6.05 10.19
N ILE A 128 -16.26 -6.27 9.61
CA ILE A 128 -16.59 -5.96 8.21
C ILE A 128 -17.80 -5.01 8.20
N PHE A 129 -17.75 -3.93 7.43
CA PHE A 129 -18.87 -2.99 7.31
C PHE A 129 -19.80 -3.29 6.12
N ASP A 130 -19.28 -3.50 4.92
CA ASP A 130 -20.02 -3.94 3.74
C ASP A 130 -19.31 -5.15 3.10
N VAL A 131 -20.08 -6.09 2.56
CA VAL A 131 -19.54 -7.26 1.85
C VAL A 131 -20.57 -7.92 0.92
N GLU A 132 -20.12 -8.29 -0.29
CA GLU A 132 -20.94 -9.04 -1.24
C GLU A 132 -20.92 -10.55 -0.94
N THR A 133 -19.71 -11.14 -0.82
CA THR A 133 -19.55 -12.59 -0.65
C THR A 133 -18.65 -12.95 0.52
N VAL A 134 -19.15 -13.83 1.39
CA VAL A 134 -18.45 -14.29 2.60
C VAL A 134 -18.33 -15.81 2.58
N ALA A 135 -17.11 -16.33 2.54
CA ALA A 135 -16.81 -17.76 2.62
C ALA A 135 -16.26 -18.18 4.00
N CYS A 136 -16.42 -17.33 5.02
CA CYS A 136 -15.73 -17.40 6.31
C CYS A 136 -16.61 -16.89 7.48
N ILE A 137 -16.07 -16.86 8.71
CA ILE A 137 -16.80 -16.42 9.92
C ILE A 137 -16.10 -15.19 10.51
N PRO A 138 -16.48 -13.96 10.12
CA PRO A 138 -16.01 -12.75 10.80
C PRO A 138 -16.60 -12.62 12.21
N VAL A 139 -15.96 -11.84 13.09
CA VAL A 139 -16.46 -11.63 14.47
C VAL A 139 -17.68 -10.71 14.47
N HIS A 140 -17.67 -9.65 13.66
CA HIS A 140 -18.81 -8.75 13.44
C HIS A 140 -18.96 -8.36 11.96
N ILE A 141 -20.20 -8.33 11.45
CA ILE A 141 -20.56 -7.83 10.10
C ILE A 141 -21.65 -6.77 10.24
N PHE A 142 -21.56 -5.68 9.49
CA PHE A 142 -22.50 -4.56 9.56
C PHE A 142 -23.29 -4.22 8.28
N ASP A 143 -23.25 -5.00 7.21
CA ASP A 143 -24.20 -5.01 6.10
C ASP A 143 -23.80 -6.19 5.22
N VAL A 144 -24.75 -6.88 4.57
CA VAL A 144 -24.43 -8.00 3.66
C VAL A 144 -25.43 -8.03 2.52
N VAL A 145 -24.93 -7.85 1.29
CA VAL A 145 -25.73 -7.99 0.07
C VAL A 145 -25.48 -9.37 -0.55
N ILE A 146 -26.32 -10.36 -0.19
CA ILE A 146 -26.21 -11.71 -0.76
C ILE A 146 -26.94 -11.78 -2.11
N TYR A 147 -26.20 -11.78 -3.23
CA TYR A 147 -26.72 -12.22 -4.52
C TYR A 147 -26.79 -13.75 -4.57
N SER A 148 -27.83 -14.34 -3.97
CA SER A 148 -28.07 -15.78 -4.13
C SER A 148 -28.57 -16.08 -5.55
N ALA A 149 -27.69 -16.58 -6.41
CA ALA A 149 -28.09 -17.31 -7.60
C ALA A 149 -28.57 -18.74 -7.23
N LEU A 150 -29.56 -18.86 -6.34
CA LEU A 150 -30.28 -20.11 -6.13
C LEU A 150 -31.68 -19.99 -6.71
N ARG A 151 -31.79 -20.28 -8.00
CA ARG A 151 -33.08 -20.50 -8.66
C ARG A 151 -33.67 -21.79 -8.08
N VAL A 152 -34.65 -21.64 -7.20
CA VAL A 152 -35.43 -22.75 -6.66
C VAL A 152 -36.18 -23.43 -7.80
N TRP A 153 -35.87 -24.71 -8.04
CA TRP A 153 -36.79 -25.72 -8.58
C TRP A 153 -36.79 -26.90 -7.62
#